data_AF-A0A2P4YGJ2-F1
#
_entry.id   AF-A0A2P4YGJ2-F1
#
_cell.length_a   1.000
_cell.length_b   1.000
_cell.length_c   1.000
_cell.angle_alpha   90.00
_cell.angle_beta   90.00
_cell.angle_gamma   90.00
#
_symmetry.space_group_name_H-M   'P 1'
#
loop_
_entity.id
_entity.type
_entity.pdbx_description
1 polymer ?
#
loop_
_entity_poly.entity_id
_entity_poly.type
_entity_poly.pdbx_seq_one_letter_code
_entity_poly.pdbx_strand_id
1 'polypeptide(L)'
;MREQWGQLGVVGRIYIAEEGINGQLVVPEPVVSNFEGSFPRLLRQAKLFYGQLIEDKMQSEGELKAAEPFHKLDIRIRDQILHDGFLGGPLNLQVSGNSVPPEQWHQKLKT
;
A
#
# COMPACT_ATOMS: atom_id res chain seq x y z
N MET A 1 -8.47 -13.21 1.16
CA MET A 1 -7.56 -12.05 1.33
C MET A 1 -7.42 -11.67 2.80
N ARG A 2 -8.47 -11.14 3.46
CA ARG A 2 -8.36 -10.66 4.86
C ARG A 2 -7.83 -11.72 5.85
N GLU A 3 -8.43 -12.90 5.89
CA GLU A 3 -8.01 -13.96 6.83
C GLU A 3 -6.62 -14.49 6.51
N GLN A 4 -6.37 -14.83 5.24
CA GLN A 4 -5.08 -15.34 4.76
C GLN A 4 -3.93 -14.37 5.03
N TRP A 5 -4.11 -13.06 4.80
CA TRP A 5 -3.07 -12.06 5.04
C TRP A 5 -2.95 -11.72 6.52
N GLY A 6 -4.06 -11.73 7.27
CA GLY A 6 -4.02 -11.61 8.72
C GLY A 6 -3.23 -12.73 9.40
N GLN A 7 -3.32 -13.97 8.91
CA GLN A 7 -2.52 -15.11 9.37
C GLN A 7 -1.02 -14.94 9.12
N LEU A 8 -0.64 -14.15 8.10
CA LEU A 8 0.75 -13.80 7.80
C LEU A 8 1.25 -12.59 8.61
N GLY A 9 0.45 -12.03 9.52
CA GLY A 9 0.79 -10.82 10.26
C GLY A 9 0.76 -9.54 9.43
N VAL A 10 0.16 -9.58 8.24
CA VAL A 10 0.03 -8.39 7.39
C VAL A 10 -1.03 -7.46 7.97
N VAL A 11 -0.67 -6.18 8.14
CA VAL A 11 -1.57 -5.12 8.60
C VAL A 11 -1.60 -3.99 7.58
N GLY A 12 -2.64 -3.15 7.60
CA GLY A 12 -2.77 -2.07 6.63
C GLY A 12 -4.20 -1.73 6.29
N ARG A 13 -4.36 -0.88 5.27
CA ARG A 13 -5.67 -0.50 4.75
C ARG A 13 -5.72 -0.62 3.25
N ILE A 14 -6.81 -1.20 2.74
CA ILE A 14 -7.08 -1.38 1.32
C ILE A 14 -8.48 -0.86 1.00
N TYR A 15 -8.57 -0.05 -0.05
CA TYR A 15 -9.81 0.37 -0.68
C TYR A 15 -9.95 -0.31 -2.03
N ILE A 16 -11.12 -0.86 -2.30
CA ILE A 16 -11.49 -1.49 -3.56
C ILE A 16 -12.71 -0.75 -4.10
N ALA A 17 -12.64 -0.30 -5.34
CA ALA A 17 -13.73 0.33 -6.08
C ALA A 17 -13.71 -0.16 -7.54
N GLU A 18 -14.71 0.23 -8.35
CA GLU A 18 -14.76 -0.16 -9.77
C GLU A 18 -13.54 0.35 -10.57
N GLU A 19 -13.00 1.52 -10.21
CA GLU A 19 -11.80 2.11 -10.82
C GLU A 19 -10.49 1.39 -10.46
N GLY A 20 -10.49 0.52 -9.44
CA GLY A 20 -9.32 -0.28 -9.08
C GLY A 20 -9.11 -0.47 -7.59
N ILE A 21 -7.84 -0.51 -7.18
CA ILE A 21 -7.40 -0.82 -5.82
C ILE A 21 -6.36 0.22 -5.37
N ASN A 22 -6.54 0.78 -4.18
CA ASN A 22 -5.53 1.58 -3.49
C ASN A 22 -5.28 0.97 -2.11
N GLY A 23 -4.02 0.77 -1.73
CA GLY A 23 -3.70 0.16 -0.45
C GLY A 23 -2.32 0.47 0.06
N GLN A 24 -2.20 0.51 1.39
CA GLN A 24 -0.94 0.64 2.12
C GLN A 24 -0.87 -0.52 3.11
N LEU A 25 0.22 -1.27 3.06
CA LEU A 25 0.41 -2.49 3.84
C LEU A 25 1.76 -2.44 4.56
N VAL A 26 1.81 -3.06 5.73
CA VAL A 26 3.05 -3.50 6.38
C VAL A 26 3.04 -5.02 6.35
N VAL A 27 4.12 -5.56 5.79
CA VAL A 27 4.31 -7.00 5.61
C VAL A 27 5.57 -7.37 6.40
N PRO A 28 5.51 -8.34 7.32
CA PRO A 28 6.71 -8.84 7.99
C PRO A 28 7.71 -9.37 6.95
N GLU A 29 8.97 -8.96 7.03
CA GLU A 29 10.01 -9.32 6.07
C GLU A 29 10.10 -10.84 5.81
N PRO A 30 10.02 -11.72 6.83
CA PRO A 30 10.12 -13.17 6.61
C PRO A 30 8.99 -13.78 5.78
N VAL A 31 7.87 -13.07 5.60
CA VAL A 31 6.68 -13.59 4.89
C VAL A 31 6.41 -12.87 3.56
N VAL A 32 7.30 -11.98 3.10
CA VAL A 32 7.11 -11.21 1.85
C VAL A 32 6.90 -12.12 0.65
N SER A 33 7.71 -13.17 0.49
CA SER A 33 7.56 -14.14 -0.62
C SER A 33 6.21 -14.87 -0.57
N ASN A 34 5.74 -15.22 0.63
CA ASN A 34 4.43 -15.86 0.81
C ASN A 34 3.29 -14.90 0.48
N PHE A 35 3.45 -13.63 0.84
CA PHE A 35 2.52 -12.57 0.49
C PHE A 35 2.44 -12.39 -1.03
N GLU A 36 3.56 -12.23 -1.75
CA GLU A 36 3.58 -12.13 -3.22
C GLU A 36 2.93 -13.34 -3.90
N GLY A 37 3.17 -14.54 -3.35
CA GLY A 37 2.59 -15.80 -3.84
C GLY A 37 1.11 -15.99 -3.55
N SER A 38 0.54 -15.25 -2.59
CA SER A 38 -0.86 -15.43 -2.15
C SER A 38 -1.88 -14.99 -3.20
N PHE A 39 -1.55 -13.97 -3.99
CA PHE A 39 -2.41 -13.42 -5.05
C PHE A 39 -1.58 -13.13 -6.31
N PRO A 40 -1.09 -14.16 -7.01
CA PRO A 40 -0.07 -13.98 -8.04
C PRO A 40 -0.56 -13.14 -9.23
N ARG A 41 -1.85 -13.21 -9.57
CA ARG A 41 -2.44 -12.37 -10.62
C ARG A 41 -2.41 -10.88 -10.30
N LEU A 42 -2.59 -10.53 -9.03
CA LEU A 42 -2.60 -9.14 -8.57
C LEU A 42 -1.18 -8.68 -8.25
N LEU A 43 -0.45 -9.44 -7.46
CA LEU A 43 0.79 -9.00 -6.81
C LEU A 43 2.04 -9.22 -7.67
N ARG A 44 2.12 -10.28 -8.50
CA ARG A 44 3.31 -10.48 -9.37
C ARG A 44 3.35 -9.54 -10.56
N GLN A 45 2.18 -9.11 -11.04
CA GLN A 45 2.08 -8.16 -12.15
C GLN A 45 2.03 -6.72 -11.65
N ALA A 46 1.66 -6.49 -10.39
CA ALA A 46 1.77 -5.17 -9.78
C ALA A 46 3.23 -4.78 -9.64
N LYS A 47 3.56 -3.54 -10.03
CA LYS A 47 4.80 -2.88 -9.61
C LYS A 47 4.65 -2.52 -8.14
N LEU A 48 4.78 -3.51 -7.26
CA LEU A 48 4.72 -3.27 -5.82
C LEU A 48 5.89 -2.37 -5.42
N PHE A 49 5.55 -1.25 -4.82
CA PHE A 49 6.53 -0.41 -4.15
C PHE A 49 6.67 -0.92 -2.72
N TYR A 50 7.77 -1.63 -2.43
CA TYR A 50 8.07 -2.14 -1.10
C TYR A 50 8.32 -1.04 -0.06
N GLY A 51 8.42 0.22 -0.50
CA GLY A 51 8.50 1.35 0.39
C GLY A 51 9.81 1.36 1.18
N GLN A 52 9.67 1.73 2.46
CA GLN A 52 10.76 1.84 3.41
C GLN A 52 10.67 0.70 4.42
N LEU A 53 11.81 0.08 4.75
CA LEU A 53 11.89 -0.84 5.87
C LEU A 53 11.58 -0.06 7.15
N ILE A 54 10.59 -0.53 7.91
CA ILE A 54 10.23 0.08 9.19
C ILE A 54 10.91 -0.74 10.28
N GLU A 55 11.86 -0.14 10.97
CA GLU A 55 12.59 -0.79 12.06
C GLU A 55 11.69 -0.99 13.29
N ASP A 56 11.95 -2.08 14.02
CA ASP A 56 11.29 -2.34 15.30
C ASP A 56 11.61 -1.22 16.30
N LYS A 57 10.59 -0.85 17.09
CA LYS A 57 10.72 0.16 18.14
C LYS A 57 11.10 -0.50 19.45
N MET A 58 12.14 0.01 20.09
CA MET A 58 12.49 -0.39 21.44
C MET A 58 11.44 0.14 22.43
N GLN A 59 10.77 -0.74 23.17
CA GLN A 59 9.77 -0.35 24.18
C GLN A 59 10.34 -0.31 25.60
N SER A 60 11.26 -1.23 25.92
CA SER A 60 11.95 -1.34 27.20
C SER A 60 13.31 -2.05 26.99
N GLU A 61 14.15 -2.16 28.04
CA GLU A 61 15.43 -2.87 27.95
C GLU A 61 15.24 -4.33 27.52
N GLY A 62 15.59 -4.63 26.26
CA GLY A 62 15.54 -5.96 25.69
C GLY A 62 14.24 -6.32 24.95
N GLU A 63 13.20 -5.47 25.01
CA GLU A 63 11.95 -5.68 24.26
C GLU A 63 11.86 -4.77 23.03
N LEU A 64 12.00 -5.40 21.86
CA LEU A 64 11.68 -4.80 20.57
C LEU A 64 10.21 -5.11 20.24
N LYS A 65 9.45 -4.07 19.90
CA LYS A 65 8.10 -4.21 19.35
C LYS A 65 8.11 -3.79 17.90
N ALA A 66 7.46 -4.58 17.05
CA ALA A 66 7.24 -4.21 15.66
C ALA A 66 6.65 -2.80 15.55
N ALA A 67 7.21 -2.00 14.65
CA ALA A 67 6.61 -0.73 14.31
C ALA A 67 5.28 -0.98 13.59
N GLU A 68 4.17 -0.71 14.29
CA GLU A 68 2.81 -0.95 13.80
C GLU A 68 2.14 0.38 13.44
N PRO A 69 2.32 0.93 12.22
CA PRO A 69 1.57 2.10 11.77
C PRO A 69 0.07 1.79 11.59
N PHE A 70 -0.29 0.50 11.58
CA PHE A 70 -1.67 0.02 11.52
C PHE A 70 -1.92 -1.00 12.62
N HIS A 71 -3.10 -0.93 13.26
CA HIS A 71 -3.50 -1.89 14.29
C HIS A 71 -4.05 -3.21 13.75
N LYS A 72 -4.52 -3.23 12.50
CA LYS A 72 -5.12 -4.40 11.86
C LYS A 72 -5.14 -4.24 10.35
N LEU A 73 -5.41 -5.35 9.65
CA LEU A 73 -5.79 -5.32 8.24
C LEU A 73 -7.26 -4.91 8.09
N ASP A 74 -7.50 -3.80 7.39
CA ASP A 74 -8.82 -3.24 7.12
C ASP A 74 -9.04 -3.12 5.60
N ILE A 75 -9.97 -3.92 5.05
CA ILE A 75 -10.28 -3.96 3.62
C ILE A 75 -11.71 -3.45 3.44
N ARG A 76 -11.89 -2.42 2.61
CA ARG A 76 -13.18 -1.75 2.44
C ARG A 76 -13.56 -1.60 0.97
N ILE A 77 -14.82 -1.91 0.67
CA ILE A 77 -15.43 -1.54 -0.61
C ILE A 77 -15.85 -0.07 -0.54
N ARG A 78 -15.60 0.68 -1.61
CA ARG A 78 -15.86 2.11 -1.75
C ARG A 78 -16.32 2.43 -3.18
N ASP A 79 -16.91 3.60 -3.34
CA ASP A 79 -17.26 4.13 -4.66
C ASP A 79 -16.00 4.66 -5.39
N GLN A 80 -15.02 5.16 -4.64
CA GLN A 80 -13.72 5.64 -5.12
C GLN A 80 -12.57 5.14 -4.21
N ILE A 81 -11.40 4.86 -4.80
CA ILE A 81 -10.17 4.43 -4.11
C ILE A 81 -9.41 5.59 -3.46
N LEU A 82 -9.71 6.83 -3.87
CA LEU A 82 -9.23 8.06 -3.25
C LEU A 82 -10.36 9.09 -3.27
N HIS A 83 -10.69 9.64 -2.10
CA HIS A 83 -11.75 10.64 -1.97
C HIS A 83 -11.15 12.05 -2.11
N ASP A 84 -10.91 12.48 -3.34
CA ASP A 84 -10.29 13.76 -3.72
C ASP A 84 -11.31 14.89 -3.98
N GLY A 85 -12.61 14.58 -3.91
CA GLY A 85 -13.70 15.51 -4.23
C GLY A 85 -14.05 15.56 -5.72
N PHE A 86 -13.49 14.66 -6.53
CA PHE A 86 -13.85 14.53 -7.94
C PHE A 86 -15.26 13.97 -8.11
N LEU A 87 -16.16 14.79 -8.66
CA LEU A 87 -17.57 14.44 -8.87
C LEU A 87 -17.83 13.73 -10.21
N GLY A 88 -16.80 13.54 -11.05
CA GLY A 88 -16.93 12.93 -12.37
C GLY A 88 -17.11 11.41 -12.38
N GLY A 89 -17.33 10.80 -11.21
CA GLY A 89 -17.45 9.35 -11.06
C GLY A 89 -16.10 8.66 -10.92
N PRO A 90 -16.00 7.38 -11.34
CA PRO A 90 -14.75 6.62 -11.27
C PRO A 90 -13.65 7.23 -12.15
N LEU A 91 -12.44 7.35 -11.62
CA LEU A 91 -11.23 7.77 -12.31
C LEU A 91 -10.81 6.73 -13.35
N ASN A 92 -10.66 7.18 -14.60
CA ASN A 92 -10.04 6.35 -15.62
C ASN A 92 -8.51 6.42 -15.50
N LEU A 93 -7.93 5.47 -14.77
CA LEU A 93 -6.49 5.37 -14.54
C LEU A 93 -5.67 5.08 -15.82
N GLN A 94 -6.31 4.74 -16.95
CA GLN A 94 -5.62 4.59 -18.24
C GLN A 94 -5.28 5.94 -18.89
N VAL A 95 -5.90 7.02 -18.43
CA VAL A 95 -5.68 8.39 -18.90
C VAL A 95 -5.02 9.18 -17.78
N SER A 96 -3.77 8.82 -17.46
CA SER A 96 -2.97 9.54 -16.47
C SER A 96 -2.10 10.61 -17.13
N GLY A 97 -1.73 11.62 -16.34
CA GLY A 97 -0.67 12.55 -16.73
C GLY A 97 0.71 11.88 -16.82
N ASN A 98 1.73 12.69 -17.10
CA ASN A 98 3.11 12.21 -17.19
C ASN A 98 3.76 12.12 -15.80
N SER A 99 4.16 10.92 -15.39
CA SER A 99 5.03 10.73 -14.24
C SER A 99 6.40 11.34 -14.52
N VAL A 100 6.91 12.12 -13.57
CA VAL A 100 8.25 12.74 -13.66
C VAL A 100 9.16 12.20 -12.54
N PRO A 101 10.46 11.93 -12.82
CA PRO A 101 11.41 11.55 -11.79
C PRO A 101 11.60 12.64 -10.72
N PRO A 102 11.98 12.29 -9.47
CA PRO A 102 12.12 13.25 -8.38
C PRO A 102 13.03 14.46 -8.69
N GLU A 103 14.17 14.24 -9.36
CA GLU A 103 15.08 15.32 -9.77
C GLU A 103 14.39 16.28 -10.75
N GLN A 104 13.72 15.75 -11.77
CA GLN A 104 13.02 16.58 -12.75
C GLN A 104 11.89 17.38 -12.10
N TRP A 105 11.14 16.77 -11.17
CA TRP A 105 10.13 17.46 -10.38
C TRP A 105 10.74 18.62 -9.58
N HIS A 106 11.85 18.39 -8.89
CA HIS A 106 12.54 19.41 -8.10
C HIS A 106 13.00 20.60 -8.95
N GLN A 107 13.53 20.34 -10.15
CA GLN A 107 13.94 21.42 -11.06
C GLN A 107 12.74 22.26 -11.54
N LYS A 108 11.60 21.62 -11.85
CA LYS A 108 10.39 22.34 -12.28
C LYS A 108 9.83 23.28 -11.23
N LEU A 109 9.98 22.97 -9.94
CA LEU A 109 9.50 23.80 -8.83
C LEU A 109 10.35 25.07 -8.59
N LYS A 110 11.54 25.17 -9.18
CA LYS A 110 12.42 26.35 -9.04
C LYS A 110 12.10 27.47 -10.04
N THR A 111 11.34 27.14 -11.07
CA THR A 111 10.83 28.05 -12.11
C THR A 111 9.48 28.62 -11.73
#